data_AF-A0A0J7YWT3-F1
#
_entry.id   AF-A0A0J7YWT3-F1
#
_cell.length_a   1.000
_cell.length_b   1.000
_cell.length_c   1.000
_cell.angle_alpha   90.00
_cell.angle_beta   90.00
_cell.angle_gamma   90.00
#
_symmetry.space_group_name_H-M   'P 1'
#
loop_
_entity.id
_entity.type
_entity.pdbx_description
1 polymer ?
#
loop_
_entity_poly.entity_id
_entity_poly.type
_entity_poly.pdbx_seq_one_letter_code
_entity_poly.pdbx_strand_id
1 'polypeptide(L)'
;MARQERAIRTRRMILEAAGAVFDEHGYTATTISMVLERAEVTKGALYFHFSSKESLAQAVLDEQTPFGAVPPQPCKLQELVDMTFVFGQRLLGNSLLKGSVRLAVDQSAPRGVDHSGPFRQWADLLVGLLERARDQGELLPTVVPRQTVEMLVGAFAGIQLMSRALTDRADLAERISVLWGHVLPSIAVPGLLPCIDREPDRGVRVLAALDEAGTGRVVADVPGR
;
A
#
# COMPACT_ATOMS: atom_id res chain seq x y z
N MET A 1 -1.23 18.23 25.35
CA MET A 1 -0.32 18.22 24.17
C MET A 1 0.75 17.14 24.30
N ALA A 2 1.77 17.28 25.17
CA ALA A 2 2.90 16.32 25.25
C ALA A 2 2.54 14.85 25.54
N ARG A 3 1.53 14.58 26.39
CA ARG A 3 1.07 13.21 26.69
C ARG A 3 0.41 12.53 25.49
N GLN A 4 -0.32 13.29 24.68
CA GLN A 4 -1.01 12.80 23.49
C GLN A 4 -0.01 12.52 22.36
N GLU A 5 0.96 13.41 22.18
CA GLU A 5 2.03 13.22 21.20
C GLU A 5 2.90 12.00 21.51
N ARG A 6 3.23 11.78 22.79
CA ARG A 6 3.92 10.57 23.26
C ARG A 6 3.10 9.31 23.00
N ALA A 7 1.80 9.34 23.28
CA ALA A 7 0.90 8.21 23.03
C ALA A 7 0.79 7.87 21.53
N ILE A 8 0.73 8.87 20.64
CA ILE A 8 0.74 8.68 19.18
C ILE A 8 2.06 8.05 18.73
N ARG A 9 3.19 8.55 19.22
CA ARG A 9 4.52 8.01 18.89
C ARG A 9 4.67 6.55 19.35
N THR A 10 4.28 6.24 20.58
CA THR A 10 4.31 4.87 21.11
C THR A 10 3.41 3.93 20.32
N ARG A 11 2.18 4.36 19.98
CA ARG A 11 1.28 3.57 19.13
C ARG A 11 1.92 3.24 17.78
N ARG A 12 2.54 4.22 17.13
CA ARG A 12 3.21 4.04 15.84
C ARG A 12 4.40 3.08 15.92
N MET A 13 5.25 3.21 16.94
CA MET A 13 6.37 2.27 17.16
C MET A 13 5.89 0.83 17.33
N ILE A 14 4.79 0.63 18.09
CA ILE A 14 4.20 -0.69 18.27
C ILE A 14 3.69 -1.25 16.94
N LEU A 15 3.02 -0.43 16.12
CA LEU A 15 2.51 -0.87 14.81
C LEU A 15 3.65 -1.23 13.85
N GLU A 16 4.70 -0.42 13.76
CA GLU A 16 5.86 -0.69 12.91
C GLU A 16 6.58 -1.98 13.33
N ALA A 17 6.75 -2.20 14.64
CA ALA A 17 7.29 -3.44 15.17
C ALA A 17 6.38 -4.64 14.89
N ALA A 18 5.06 -4.50 15.10
CA ALA A 18 4.09 -5.54 14.84
C ALA A 18 4.08 -5.94 13.36
N GLY A 19 4.08 -4.97 12.44
CA GLY A 19 4.15 -5.23 11.01
C GLY A 19 5.40 -6.01 10.61
N ALA A 20 6.57 -5.66 11.16
CA ALA A 20 7.79 -6.42 10.91
C ALA A 20 7.66 -7.89 11.38
N VAL A 21 7.20 -8.11 12.62
CA VAL A 21 7.03 -9.47 13.17
C VAL A 21 5.99 -10.27 12.38
N PHE A 22 4.89 -9.64 11.95
CA PHE A 22 3.88 -10.28 11.11
C PHE A 22 4.39 -10.60 9.69
N ASP A 23 5.23 -9.75 9.10
CA ASP A 23 5.87 -10.06 7.81
C ASP A 23 6.76 -11.30 7.93
N GLU A 24 7.59 -11.35 8.99
CA GLU A 24 8.57 -12.41 9.26
C GLU A 24 7.89 -13.75 9.61
N HIS A 25 6.89 -13.75 10.48
CA HIS A 25 6.34 -14.97 11.08
C HIS A 25 4.90 -15.30 10.65
N GLY A 26 4.21 -14.41 9.94
CA GLY A 26 2.77 -14.51 9.70
C GLY A 26 1.94 -14.33 10.98
N TYR A 27 0.62 -14.47 10.88
CA TYR A 27 -0.24 -14.24 12.04
C TYR A 27 0.00 -15.29 13.12
N THR A 28 -0.10 -16.59 12.79
CA THR A 28 -0.17 -17.67 13.78
C THR A 28 1.07 -17.76 14.68
N ALA A 29 2.27 -17.69 14.11
CA ALA A 29 3.51 -17.83 14.86
C ALA A 29 3.93 -16.54 15.61
N THR A 30 3.35 -15.39 15.27
CA THR A 30 3.62 -14.13 15.98
C THR A 30 3.10 -14.17 17.41
N THR A 31 3.88 -13.70 18.39
CA THR A 31 3.44 -13.55 19.78
C THR A 31 3.50 -12.08 20.23
N ILE A 32 2.70 -11.70 21.24
CA ILE A 32 2.79 -10.36 21.83
C ILE A 32 4.19 -10.10 22.40
N SER A 33 4.85 -11.13 22.96
CA SER A 33 6.22 -11.00 23.48
C SER A 33 7.23 -10.60 22.40
N MET A 34 7.14 -11.19 21.20
CA MET A 34 8.00 -10.82 20.05
C MET A 34 7.80 -9.35 19.66
N VAL A 35 6.54 -8.87 19.67
CA VAL A 35 6.24 -7.45 19.36
C VAL A 35 6.79 -6.53 20.44
N LEU A 36 6.66 -6.90 21.73
CA LEU A 36 7.20 -6.12 22.84
C LEU A 36 8.72 -5.98 22.78
N GLU A 37 9.40 -7.10 22.50
CA GLU A 37 10.86 -7.16 22.36
C GLU A 37 11.31 -6.26 21.21
N ARG A 38 10.64 -6.35 20.04
CA ARG A 38 11.00 -5.54 18.88
C ARG A 38 10.65 -4.05 19.01
N ALA A 39 9.55 -3.73 19.68
CA ALA A 39 9.12 -2.34 19.89
C ALA A 39 9.86 -1.64 21.03
N GLU A 40 10.61 -2.39 21.84
CA GLU A 40 11.26 -1.91 23.07
C GLU A 40 10.29 -1.19 24.02
N VAL A 41 9.05 -1.68 24.12
CA VAL A 41 8.02 -1.12 25.02
C VAL A 41 7.62 -2.08 26.12
N THR A 42 7.08 -1.55 27.20
CA THR A 42 6.56 -2.39 28.29
C THR A 42 5.24 -3.06 27.90
N LYS A 43 4.96 -4.21 28.52
CA LYS A 43 3.69 -4.92 28.39
C LYS A 43 2.49 -3.99 28.63
N GLY A 44 2.55 -3.18 29.70
CA GLY A 44 1.49 -2.22 30.02
C GLY A 44 1.27 -1.15 28.94
N ALA A 45 2.34 -0.66 28.30
CA ALA A 45 2.24 0.30 27.20
C ALA A 45 1.55 -0.30 25.97
N LEU A 46 1.85 -1.56 25.62
CA LEU A 46 1.18 -2.23 24.50
C LEU A 46 -0.32 -2.44 24.79
N TYR A 47 -0.65 -3.00 25.95
CA TYR A 47 -2.05 -3.26 26.32
C TYR A 47 -2.89 -2.00 26.53
N PHE A 48 -2.25 -0.85 26.80
CA PHE A 48 -2.91 0.45 26.78
C PHE A 48 -3.43 0.83 25.38
N HIS A 49 -2.74 0.40 24.31
CA HIS A 49 -3.10 0.72 22.93
C HIS A 49 -3.88 -0.39 22.20
N PHE A 50 -3.65 -1.65 22.57
CA PHE A 50 -4.19 -2.83 21.90
C PHE A 50 -4.58 -3.89 22.93
N SER A 51 -5.87 -4.20 23.02
CA SER A 51 -6.40 -5.13 24.02
C SER A 51 -6.04 -6.59 23.74
N SER A 52 -5.72 -6.93 22.49
CA SER A 52 -5.37 -8.28 22.06
C SER A 52 -4.48 -8.31 20.82
N LYS A 53 -3.95 -9.49 20.47
CA LYS A 53 -3.19 -9.71 19.23
C LYS A 53 -4.06 -9.47 17.99
N GLU A 54 -5.33 -9.83 18.04
CA GLU A 54 -6.33 -9.56 17.00
C GLU A 54 -6.51 -8.05 16.81
N SER A 55 -6.67 -7.28 17.91
CA SER A 55 -6.81 -5.82 17.82
C SER A 55 -5.56 -5.15 17.24
N LEU A 56 -4.38 -5.68 17.52
CA LEU A 56 -3.12 -5.21 16.95
C LEU A 56 -3.01 -5.56 15.46
N ALA A 57 -3.37 -6.79 15.08
CA ALA A 57 -3.37 -7.21 13.67
C ALA A 57 -4.37 -6.42 12.84
N GLN A 58 -5.58 -6.17 13.36
CA GLN A 58 -6.56 -5.32 12.69
C GLN A 58 -6.02 -3.91 12.48
N ALA A 59 -5.40 -3.32 13.51
CA ALA A 59 -4.80 -2.00 13.37
C ALA A 59 -3.65 -1.97 12.34
N VAL A 60 -2.86 -3.04 12.20
CA VAL A 60 -1.86 -3.15 11.12
C VAL A 60 -2.53 -3.24 9.74
N LEU A 61 -3.67 -3.92 9.62
CA LEU A 61 -4.46 -3.98 8.36
C LEU A 61 -5.06 -2.63 7.98
N ASP A 62 -5.49 -1.83 8.96
CA ASP A 62 -6.14 -0.54 8.74
C ASP A 62 -5.16 0.56 8.29
N GLU A 63 -3.85 0.38 8.51
CA GLU A 63 -2.81 1.36 8.15
C GLU A 63 -2.45 1.37 6.65
N GLN A 64 -3.07 0.53 5.79
CA GLN A 64 -2.66 0.42 4.37
C GLN A 64 -2.98 1.64 3.49
N THR A 65 -4.03 2.39 3.84
CA THR A 65 -4.63 3.42 2.98
C THR A 65 -3.71 4.58 2.57
N PRO A 66 -2.72 5.04 3.36
CA PRO A 66 -1.80 6.10 2.94
C PRO A 66 -0.77 5.64 1.88
N PHE A 67 -0.57 4.34 1.72
CA PHE A 67 0.63 3.82 1.06
C PHE A 67 0.60 3.80 -0.47
N GLY A 68 -0.53 4.01 -1.15
CA GLY A 68 -0.51 4.28 -2.59
C GLY A 68 -0.99 5.67 -2.98
N ALA A 69 -1.00 6.63 -2.05
CA ALA A 69 -1.26 8.02 -2.41
C ALA A 69 -0.20 8.52 -3.42
N VAL A 70 -0.68 9.03 -4.56
CA VAL A 70 0.12 9.63 -5.63
C VAL A 70 -0.45 11.01 -5.98
N PRO A 71 0.34 11.91 -6.60
CA PRO A 71 -0.21 13.14 -7.15
C PRO A 71 -1.30 12.84 -8.18
N PRO A 72 -2.40 13.62 -8.23
CA PRO A 72 -3.40 13.47 -9.28
C PRO A 72 -2.75 13.64 -10.66
N GLN A 73 -3.08 12.74 -11.59
CA GLN A 73 -2.60 12.84 -12.98
C GLN A 73 -3.74 13.32 -13.89
N PRO A 74 -3.43 14.04 -14.99
CA PRO A 74 -4.43 14.35 -16.01
C PRO A 74 -5.06 13.08 -16.60
N CYS A 75 -4.23 12.06 -16.86
CA CYS A 75 -4.66 10.74 -17.31
C CYS A 75 -4.87 9.83 -16.09
N LYS A 76 -6.10 9.33 -15.90
CA LYS A 76 -6.47 8.50 -14.73
C LYS A 76 -5.91 7.09 -14.82
N LEU A 77 -5.71 6.56 -16.02
CA LEU A 77 -4.93 5.33 -16.21
C LEU A 77 -3.47 5.50 -15.79
N GLN A 78 -2.84 6.65 -16.04
CA GLN A 78 -1.49 6.93 -15.52
C GLN A 78 -1.50 7.04 -14.00
N GLU A 79 -2.50 7.69 -13.41
CA GLU A 79 -2.65 7.76 -11.95
C GLU A 79 -2.71 6.35 -11.34
N LEU A 80 -3.50 5.46 -11.95
CA LEU A 80 -3.64 4.07 -11.51
C LEU A 80 -2.32 3.29 -11.62
N VAL A 81 -1.59 3.47 -12.73
CA VAL A 81 -0.25 2.88 -12.92
C VAL A 81 0.71 3.39 -11.85
N ASP A 82 0.75 4.70 -11.62
CA ASP A 82 1.58 5.34 -10.58
C ASP A 82 1.28 4.76 -9.19
N MET A 83 0.00 4.59 -8.85
CA MET A 83 -0.40 4.00 -7.55
C MET A 83 0.21 2.60 -7.35
N THR A 84 0.18 1.74 -8.37
CA THR A 84 0.73 0.38 -8.25
C THR A 84 2.26 0.38 -8.10
N PHE A 85 2.97 1.23 -8.85
CA PHE A 85 4.42 1.36 -8.75
C PHE A 85 4.87 1.96 -7.42
N VAL A 86 4.18 3.01 -6.95
CA VAL A 86 4.46 3.62 -5.64
C VAL A 86 4.20 2.64 -4.50
N PHE A 87 3.11 1.88 -4.59
CA PHE A 87 2.81 0.84 -3.61
C PHE A 87 3.90 -0.26 -3.62
N GLY A 88 4.30 -0.72 -4.81
CA GLY A 88 5.39 -1.69 -4.99
C GLY A 88 6.72 -1.18 -4.43
N GLN A 89 7.06 0.08 -4.66
CA GLN A 89 8.30 0.68 -4.15
C GLN A 89 8.28 0.83 -2.62
N ARG A 90 7.15 1.26 -2.03
CA ARG A 90 7.00 1.38 -0.57
C ARG A 90 7.05 0.01 0.12
N LEU A 91 6.59 -1.04 -0.55
CA LEU A 91 6.70 -2.42 -0.07
C LEU A 91 8.15 -2.89 0.12
N LEU A 92 9.15 -2.27 -0.52
CA LEU A 92 10.55 -2.66 -0.34
C LEU A 92 11.11 -2.21 1.02
N GLY A 93 10.71 -1.03 1.49
CA GLY A 93 11.27 -0.40 2.68
C GLY A 93 10.35 -0.35 3.91
N ASN A 94 9.05 -0.55 3.76
CA ASN A 94 8.10 -0.32 4.84
C ASN A 94 7.61 -1.63 5.50
N SER A 95 8.14 -1.94 6.68
CA SER A 95 7.79 -3.15 7.43
C SER A 95 6.32 -3.22 7.84
N LEU A 96 5.70 -2.09 8.14
CA LEU A 96 4.26 -2.04 8.46
C LEU A 96 3.43 -2.48 7.25
N LEU A 97 3.74 -1.95 6.07
CA LEU A 97 3.06 -2.31 4.83
C LEU A 97 3.33 -3.77 4.44
N LYS A 98 4.58 -4.25 4.58
CA LYS A 98 4.92 -5.66 4.32
C LYS A 98 4.10 -6.60 5.21
N GLY A 99 4.05 -6.33 6.51
CA GLY A 99 3.28 -7.10 7.48
C GLY A 99 1.78 -7.06 7.21
N SER A 100 1.27 -5.89 6.85
CA SER A 100 -0.14 -5.70 6.50
C SER A 100 -0.54 -6.50 5.27
N VAL A 101 0.27 -6.46 4.20
CA VAL A 101 0.03 -7.28 3.00
C VAL A 101 0.13 -8.77 3.32
N ARG A 102 1.11 -9.18 4.16
CA ARG A 102 1.24 -10.56 4.61
C ARG A 102 0.00 -11.03 5.37
N LEU A 103 -0.53 -10.21 6.28
CA LEU A 103 -1.75 -10.51 7.02
C LEU A 103 -2.98 -10.59 6.13
N ALA A 104 -3.09 -9.73 5.11
CA ALA A 104 -4.25 -9.73 4.20
C ALA A 104 -4.38 -11.05 3.41
N VAL A 105 -3.25 -11.67 3.06
CA VAL A 105 -3.22 -12.94 2.31
C VAL A 105 -3.04 -14.18 3.20
N ASP A 106 -2.92 -14.02 4.53
CA ASP A 106 -2.73 -15.14 5.46
C ASP A 106 -4.03 -15.88 5.72
N GLN A 107 -4.19 -17.05 5.09
CA GLN A 107 -5.36 -17.91 5.25
C GLN A 107 -5.44 -18.58 6.63
N SER A 108 -4.36 -18.53 7.43
CA SER A 108 -4.27 -19.19 8.74
C SER A 108 -4.74 -18.29 9.88
N ALA A 109 -5.08 -17.04 9.60
CA ALA A 109 -5.46 -16.08 10.60
C ALA A 109 -6.90 -16.30 11.12
N PRO A 110 -7.18 -15.96 12.39
CA PRO A 110 -8.44 -16.26 13.04
C PRO A 110 -9.59 -15.44 12.47
N ARG A 111 -10.80 -16.02 12.48
CA ARG A 111 -12.04 -15.43 11.95
C ARG A 111 -12.43 -14.06 12.54
N GLY A 112 -11.81 -13.65 13.65
CA GLY A 112 -12.07 -12.37 14.32
C GLY A 112 -11.30 -11.17 13.73
N VAL A 113 -10.42 -11.38 12.75
CA VAL A 113 -9.69 -10.31 12.06
C VAL A 113 -10.27 -10.17 10.63
N ASP A 114 -10.58 -8.94 10.20
CA ASP A 114 -11.14 -8.69 8.87
C ASP A 114 -10.04 -8.55 7.82
N HIS A 115 -9.59 -9.69 7.30
CA HIS A 115 -8.62 -9.76 6.20
C HIS A 115 -9.15 -9.21 4.87
N SER A 116 -10.49 -9.15 4.72
CA SER A 116 -11.14 -8.69 3.49
C SER A 116 -11.30 -7.17 3.42
N GLY A 117 -11.24 -6.49 4.57
CA GLY A 117 -11.37 -5.04 4.70
C GLY A 117 -10.41 -4.26 3.78
N PRO A 118 -9.10 -4.53 3.81
CA PRO A 118 -8.15 -3.84 2.94
C PRO A 118 -8.44 -4.03 1.45
N PHE A 119 -8.78 -5.24 1.01
CA PHE A 119 -9.13 -5.49 -0.40
C PHE A 119 -10.37 -4.71 -0.83
N ARG A 120 -11.41 -4.63 0.03
CA ARG A 120 -12.62 -3.82 -0.26
C ARG A 120 -12.29 -2.34 -0.39
N GLN A 121 -11.55 -1.79 0.58
CA GLN A 121 -11.18 -0.36 0.59
C GLN A 121 -10.35 0.01 -0.64
N TRP A 122 -9.37 -0.84 -0.99
CA TRP A 122 -8.57 -0.68 -2.20
C TRP A 122 -9.42 -0.76 -3.46
N ALA A 123 -10.28 -1.77 -3.57
CA ALA A 123 -11.15 -1.92 -4.71
C ALA A 123 -12.06 -0.69 -4.89
N ASP A 124 -12.69 -0.19 -3.84
CA ASP A 124 -13.59 0.96 -3.93
C ASP A 124 -12.84 2.25 -4.35
N LEU A 125 -11.62 2.47 -3.84
CA LEU A 125 -10.79 3.59 -4.27
C LEU A 125 -10.45 3.50 -5.77
N LEU A 126 -9.97 2.34 -6.21
CA LEU A 126 -9.53 2.13 -7.58
C LEU A 126 -10.71 2.12 -8.57
N VAL A 127 -11.88 1.64 -8.14
CA VAL A 127 -13.12 1.72 -8.94
C VAL A 127 -13.49 3.17 -9.21
N GLY A 128 -13.49 4.03 -8.18
CA GLY A 128 -13.77 5.45 -8.37
C GLY A 128 -12.76 6.14 -9.30
N LEU A 129 -11.49 5.70 -9.30
CA LEU A 129 -10.49 6.19 -10.25
C LEU A 129 -10.75 5.74 -11.69
N LEU A 130 -11.09 4.46 -11.87
CA LEU A 130 -11.35 3.87 -13.18
C LEU A 130 -12.68 4.37 -13.77
N GLU A 131 -13.67 4.70 -12.94
CA GLU A 131 -14.89 5.41 -13.37
C GLU A 131 -14.57 6.80 -13.92
N ARG A 132 -13.68 7.56 -13.27
CA ARG A 132 -13.22 8.84 -13.82
C ARG A 132 -12.47 8.68 -15.14
N ALA A 133 -11.65 7.63 -15.27
CA ALA A 133 -10.99 7.30 -16.54
C ALA A 133 -12.01 7.04 -17.66
N ARG A 134 -13.11 6.31 -17.35
CA ARG A 134 -14.22 6.09 -18.28
C ARG A 134 -14.86 7.41 -18.72
N ASP A 135 -15.17 8.27 -17.76
CA ASP A 135 -15.85 9.54 -18.02
C ASP A 135 -14.97 10.50 -18.84
N GLN A 136 -13.65 10.33 -18.79
CA GLN A 136 -12.66 11.06 -19.61
C GLN A 136 -12.39 10.41 -20.98
N GLY A 137 -13.06 9.30 -21.31
CA GLY A 137 -12.88 8.59 -22.58
C GLY A 137 -11.56 7.83 -22.68
N GLU A 138 -10.92 7.50 -21.56
CA GLU A 138 -9.65 6.76 -21.54
C GLU A 138 -9.84 5.25 -21.72
N LEU A 139 -11.04 4.74 -21.46
CA LEU A 139 -11.33 3.30 -21.45
C LEU A 139 -12.03 2.81 -22.71
N LEU A 140 -11.80 1.53 -23.04
CA LEU A 140 -12.59 0.83 -24.04
C LEU A 140 -14.04 0.65 -23.56
N PRO A 141 -15.05 0.66 -24.47
CA PRO A 141 -16.46 0.52 -24.09
C PRO A 141 -16.82 -0.80 -23.39
N THR A 142 -15.99 -1.83 -23.56
CA THR A 142 -16.18 -3.16 -22.97
C THR A 142 -15.74 -3.25 -21.52
N VAL A 143 -15.10 -2.21 -20.97
CA VAL A 143 -14.54 -2.24 -19.62
C VAL A 143 -15.62 -2.04 -18.58
N VAL A 144 -15.71 -2.99 -17.64
CA VAL A 144 -16.53 -2.87 -16.43
C VAL A 144 -15.61 -2.53 -15.26
N PRO A 145 -15.63 -1.28 -14.74
CA PRO A 145 -14.62 -0.81 -13.79
C PRO A 145 -14.41 -1.73 -12.57
N ARG A 146 -15.48 -2.20 -11.94
CA ARG A 146 -15.40 -3.08 -10.77
C ARG A 146 -14.73 -4.41 -11.07
N GLN A 147 -15.10 -5.07 -12.17
CA GLN A 147 -14.50 -6.36 -12.55
C GLN A 147 -13.01 -6.21 -12.90
N THR A 148 -12.66 -5.15 -13.61
CA THR A 148 -11.27 -4.84 -13.96
C THR A 148 -10.42 -4.57 -12.73
N VAL A 149 -10.94 -3.81 -11.77
CA VAL A 149 -10.24 -3.51 -10.52
C VAL A 149 -10.07 -4.76 -9.66
N GLU A 150 -11.10 -5.58 -9.49
CA GLU A 150 -11.01 -6.83 -8.73
C GLU A 150 -9.95 -7.78 -9.33
N MET A 151 -9.92 -7.90 -10.66
CA MET A 151 -8.88 -8.64 -11.37
C MET A 151 -7.49 -8.04 -11.14
N LEU A 152 -7.34 -6.72 -11.26
CA LEU A 152 -6.06 -6.03 -11.08
C LEU A 152 -5.51 -6.19 -9.65
N VAL A 153 -6.37 -6.02 -8.64
CA VAL A 153 -6.02 -6.19 -7.22
C VAL A 153 -5.58 -7.64 -6.95
N GLY A 154 -6.32 -8.62 -7.48
CA GLY A 154 -5.96 -10.04 -7.36
C GLY A 154 -4.63 -10.37 -8.05
N ALA A 155 -4.44 -9.89 -9.28
CA ALA A 155 -3.20 -10.08 -10.04
C ALA A 155 -2.00 -9.45 -9.32
N PHE A 156 -2.15 -8.21 -8.83
CA PHE A 156 -1.11 -7.52 -8.08
C PHE A 156 -0.75 -8.25 -6.77
N ALA A 157 -1.74 -8.71 -6.01
CA ALA A 157 -1.52 -9.50 -4.79
C ALA A 157 -0.73 -10.78 -5.08
N GLY A 158 -1.07 -11.50 -6.15
CA GLY A 158 -0.33 -12.69 -6.60
C GLY A 158 1.10 -12.38 -7.05
N ILE A 159 1.30 -11.30 -7.81
CA ILE A 159 2.62 -10.84 -8.26
C ILE A 159 3.52 -10.50 -7.08
N GLN A 160 3.00 -9.74 -6.11
CA GLN A 160 3.75 -9.36 -4.91
C GLN A 160 4.16 -10.59 -4.09
N LEU A 161 3.27 -11.58 -3.95
CA LEU A 161 3.54 -12.81 -3.23
C LEU A 161 4.62 -13.64 -3.93
N MET A 162 4.50 -13.82 -5.24
CA MET A 162 5.48 -14.54 -6.05
C MET A 162 6.84 -13.84 -6.06
N SER A 163 6.87 -12.52 -6.23
CA SER A 163 8.09 -11.70 -6.21
C SER A 163 8.82 -11.80 -4.87
N ARG A 164 8.07 -11.77 -3.76
CA ARG A 164 8.63 -12.04 -2.43
C ARG A 164 9.26 -13.43 -2.35
N ALA A 165 8.55 -14.46 -2.80
CA ALA A 165 9.01 -15.85 -2.70
C ALA A 165 10.26 -16.13 -3.57
N LEU A 166 10.40 -15.47 -4.70
CA LEU A 166 11.47 -15.74 -5.67
C LEU A 166 12.69 -14.83 -5.49
N THR A 167 12.50 -13.57 -5.11
CA THR A 167 13.56 -12.54 -5.15
C THR A 167 13.56 -11.60 -3.95
N ASP A 168 12.79 -11.90 -2.90
CA ASP A 168 12.48 -10.96 -1.82
C ASP A 168 12.04 -9.57 -2.34
N ARG A 169 11.23 -9.58 -3.40
CA ARG A 169 10.66 -8.39 -4.07
C ARG A 169 11.65 -7.57 -4.89
N ALA A 170 12.89 -8.01 -5.10
CA ALA A 170 13.86 -7.29 -5.93
C ALA A 170 13.39 -7.12 -7.40
N ASP A 171 12.56 -8.04 -7.90
CA ASP A 171 11.99 -8.00 -9.26
C ASP A 171 10.57 -7.42 -9.34
N LEU A 172 10.04 -6.85 -8.24
CA LEU A 172 8.64 -6.45 -8.15
C LEU A 172 8.26 -5.38 -9.18
N ALA A 173 9.11 -4.38 -9.37
CA ALA A 173 8.87 -3.29 -10.31
C ALA A 173 8.77 -3.78 -11.76
N GLU A 174 9.66 -4.69 -12.17
CA GLU A 174 9.63 -5.32 -13.49
C GLU A 174 8.33 -6.10 -13.70
N ARG A 175 7.89 -6.87 -12.70
CA ARG A 175 6.62 -7.62 -12.77
C ARG A 175 5.40 -6.70 -12.87
N ILE A 176 5.42 -5.55 -12.21
CA ILE A 176 4.36 -4.53 -12.34
C ILE A 176 4.37 -3.94 -13.75
N SER A 177 5.54 -3.66 -14.32
CA SER A 177 5.65 -3.18 -15.71
C SER A 177 5.07 -4.20 -16.71
N VAL A 178 5.38 -5.48 -16.53
CA VAL A 178 4.83 -6.58 -17.34
C VAL A 178 3.31 -6.70 -17.19
N LEU A 179 2.80 -6.63 -15.95
CA LEU A 179 1.35 -6.61 -15.68
C LEU A 179 0.66 -5.52 -16.51
N TRP A 180 1.15 -4.28 -16.43
CA TRP A 180 0.57 -3.17 -17.18
C TRP A 180 0.74 -3.31 -18.70
N GLY A 181 1.84 -3.90 -19.16
CA GLY A 181 2.04 -4.24 -20.58
C GLY A 181 0.94 -5.15 -21.13
N HIS A 182 0.36 -6.03 -20.31
CA HIS A 182 -0.75 -6.90 -20.70
C HIS A 182 -2.13 -6.32 -20.38
N VAL A 183 -2.27 -5.58 -19.29
CA VAL A 183 -3.56 -5.01 -18.86
C VAL A 183 -3.97 -3.82 -19.73
N LEU A 184 -3.07 -2.86 -19.98
CA LEU A 184 -3.41 -1.62 -20.69
C LEU A 184 -4.03 -1.85 -22.06
N PRO A 185 -3.51 -2.74 -22.94
CA PRO A 185 -4.13 -3.00 -24.24
C PRO A 185 -5.57 -3.54 -24.17
N SER A 186 -5.95 -4.14 -23.03
CA SER A 186 -7.31 -4.68 -22.82
C SER A 186 -8.30 -3.68 -22.22
N ILE A 187 -7.83 -2.54 -21.72
CA ILE A 187 -8.68 -1.56 -21.02
C ILE A 187 -8.60 -0.14 -21.58
N ALA A 188 -7.45 0.27 -22.12
CA ALA A 188 -7.21 1.64 -22.56
C ALA A 188 -7.57 1.83 -24.04
N VAL A 189 -8.02 3.03 -24.40
CA VAL A 189 -8.12 3.39 -25.82
C VAL A 189 -6.71 3.36 -26.46
N PRO A 190 -6.55 2.82 -27.69
CA PRO A 190 -5.22 2.56 -28.26
C PRO A 190 -4.31 3.79 -28.35
N GLY A 191 -4.89 4.98 -28.56
CA GLY A 191 -4.15 6.24 -28.67
C GLY A 191 -3.44 6.66 -27.38
N LEU A 192 -3.83 6.14 -26.22
CA LEU A 192 -3.18 6.45 -24.93
C LEU A 192 -1.99 5.56 -24.61
N LEU A 193 -1.90 4.36 -25.20
CA LEU A 193 -0.87 3.37 -24.84
C LEU A 193 0.57 3.92 -24.90
N PRO A 194 0.98 4.72 -25.92
CA PRO A 194 2.34 5.26 -25.97
C PRO A 194 2.61 6.36 -24.93
N CYS A 195 1.57 6.95 -24.36
CA CYS A 195 1.68 8.06 -23.40
C CYS A 195 1.70 7.58 -21.95
N ILE A 196 1.35 6.32 -21.70
CA ILE A 196 1.35 5.76 -20.35
C ILE A 196 2.75 5.23 -20.03
N ASP A 197 3.39 5.89 -19.07
CA ASP A 197 4.70 5.53 -18.54
C ASP A 197 4.56 4.39 -17.52
N ARG A 198 5.09 3.23 -17.89
CA ARG A 198 5.10 2.01 -17.08
C ARG A 198 6.53 1.46 -16.90
N GLU A 199 7.54 2.31 -17.02
CA GLU A 199 8.92 1.89 -16.84
C GLU A 199 9.15 1.42 -15.38
N PRO A 200 10.00 0.40 -15.15
CA PRO A 200 10.22 -0.16 -13.81
C PRO A 200 10.67 0.88 -12.77
N ASP A 201 11.34 1.94 -13.19
CA ASP A 201 11.80 3.01 -12.30
C ASP A 201 10.70 4.01 -11.89
N ARG A 202 9.48 3.88 -12.44
CA ARG A 202 8.40 4.87 -12.26
C ARG A 202 8.08 5.15 -10.80
N GLY A 203 8.05 4.12 -9.96
CA GLY A 203 7.76 4.27 -8.53
C GLY A 203 8.78 5.13 -7.80
N VAL A 204 10.07 5.02 -8.18
CA VAL A 204 11.15 5.84 -7.64
C VAL A 204 10.97 7.30 -8.05
N ARG A 205 10.68 7.55 -9.34
CA ARG A 205 10.48 8.91 -9.86
C ARG A 205 9.27 9.62 -9.23
N VAL A 206 8.15 8.93 -9.06
CA VAL A 206 6.94 9.52 -8.45
C VAL A 206 7.17 9.84 -6.97
N LEU A 207 7.86 8.97 -6.22
CA LEU A 207 8.20 9.24 -4.82
C LEU A 207 9.16 10.42 -4.66
N ALA A 208 10.20 10.50 -5.50
CA ALA A 208 11.12 11.63 -5.48
C ALA A 208 10.39 12.97 -5.69
N ALA A 209 9.47 13.02 -6.66
CA ALA A 209 8.66 14.22 -6.90
C ALA A 209 7.75 14.60 -5.72
N LEU A 210 7.23 13.61 -4.97
CA LEU A 210 6.44 13.86 -3.76
C LEU A 210 7.29 14.46 -2.63
N ASP A 211 8.51 13.98 -2.46
CA ASP A 211 9.43 14.47 -1.42
C ASP A 211 9.89 15.91 -1.71
N GLU A 212 10.16 16.23 -2.98
CA GLU A 212 10.46 17.60 -3.45
C GLU A 212 9.27 18.56 -3.21
N ALA A 213 8.05 18.12 -3.53
CA ALA A 213 6.84 18.92 -3.29
C ALA A 213 6.55 19.12 -1.79
N GLY A 214 6.90 18.15 -0.94
CA GLY A 214 6.77 18.23 0.52
C GLY A 214 7.81 19.16 1.17
N THR A 215 9.05 19.12 0.69
CA THR A 215 10.14 19.99 1.18
C THR A 215 9.97 21.45 0.74
N GLY A 216 9.40 21.70 -0.45
CA GLY A 216 9.06 23.05 -0.91
C GLY A 216 8.02 23.79 -0.06
N ARG A 217 7.18 23.08 0.72
CA ARG A 217 6.22 23.68 1.65
C ARG A 217 6.82 24.12 2.99
N VAL A 218 7.99 23.60 3.38
CA VAL A 218 8.61 23.93 4.68
C VAL A 218 9.50 25.18 4.60
N VAL A 219 9.95 25.58 3.41
CA VAL A 219 10.89 26.70 3.23
C VAL A 219 10.19 28.05 2.97
N ALA A 220 8.88 28.06 2.72
CA ALA A 220 8.13 29.28 2.33
C ALA A 220 7.59 30.11 3.51
N ASP A 221 7.80 29.73 4.77
CA ASP A 221 7.30 30.45 5.94
C ASP A 221 8.42 30.79 6.95
N VAL A 222 9.34 31.64 6.51
CA VAL A 222 10.21 32.42 7.41
C VAL A 222 9.84 33.90 7.23
N PRO A 223 9.10 34.51 8.16
CA PRO A 223 8.89 35.95 8.13
C PRO A 223 10.22 36.64 8.45
N GLY A 224 10.76 37.37 7.48
CA GLY A 224 11.88 38.27 7.68
C GLY A 224 11.56 39.32 8.74
N ARG A 225 12.47 39.48 9.69
CA ARG A 225 12.54 40.63 10.60
C ARG A 225 13.14 41.83 9.89
#